data_AF-Q9VZ35-F1
#
_entry.id   AF-Q9VZ35-F1
#
_cell.length_a   1.000
_cell.length_b   1.000
_cell.length_c   1.000
_cell.angle_alpha   90.00
_cell.angle_beta   90.00
_cell.angle_gamma   90.00
#
_symmetry.space_group_name_H-M   'P 1'
#
loop_
_entity.id
_entity.type
_entity.pdbx_description
1 polymer ?
#
loop_
_entity_poly.entity_id
_entity_poly.type
_entity_poly.pdbx_seq_one_letter_code
_entity_poly.pdbx_strand_id
1 'polypeptide(L)'
;MESISSMIYLVAMMSLIIGGSQAIPYRPSAYLYNQQYCMDTLTGRQLYIGEVFTREDQCVRIQCLETLQLWEDSCQVPKLTQGNCTPVPSTNPHAEYPRCCPLYECKSYESNSGGTLEQTNIYDHYGTLRSSHLTEMIVIDGRTPPRGEIHTASARKYQV
;
A
#
# COMPACT_ATOMS: atom_id res chain seq x y z
N MET A 1 5.90 -87.56 27.33
CA MET A 1 5.74 -86.54 26.28
C MET A 1 4.93 -85.32 26.76
N GLU A 2 4.14 -85.43 27.82
CA GLU A 2 3.30 -84.33 28.34
C GLU A 2 4.08 -83.18 29.02
N SER A 3 5.20 -83.49 29.70
CA SER A 3 5.99 -82.45 30.40
C SER A 3 6.68 -81.45 29.47
N ILE A 4 7.09 -81.89 28.28
CA ILE A 4 7.73 -81.03 27.28
C ILE A 4 6.71 -80.07 26.68
N SER A 5 5.47 -80.56 26.44
CA SER A 5 4.37 -79.72 25.95
C SER A 5 4.03 -78.61 26.96
N SER A 6 3.95 -78.93 28.25
CA SER A 6 3.71 -77.93 29.30
C SER A 6 4.78 -76.84 29.37
N MET A 7 6.06 -77.21 29.20
CA MET A 7 7.16 -76.24 29.18
C MET A 7 7.09 -75.28 27.98
N ILE A 8 6.71 -75.75 26.80
CA ILE A 8 6.56 -74.90 25.61
C ILE A 8 5.47 -73.86 25.82
N TYR A 9 4.35 -74.24 26.43
CA TYR A 9 3.27 -73.30 26.75
C TYR A 9 3.69 -72.23 27.76
N LEU A 10 4.48 -72.58 28.79
CA LEU A 10 4.99 -71.62 29.75
C LEU A 10 5.96 -70.62 29.12
N VAL A 11 6.86 -71.08 28.24
CA VAL A 11 7.79 -70.20 27.52
C VAL A 11 7.03 -69.25 26.58
N ALA A 12 6.03 -69.76 25.85
CA ALA A 12 5.19 -68.93 24.98
C ALA A 12 4.42 -67.86 25.77
N MET A 13 3.84 -68.21 26.93
CA MET A 13 3.13 -67.25 27.77
C MET A 13 4.06 -66.19 28.37
N MET A 14 5.28 -66.55 28.76
CA MET A 14 6.26 -65.57 29.27
C MET A 14 6.73 -64.61 28.18
N SER A 15 6.83 -65.05 26.92
CA SER A 15 7.20 -64.18 25.80
C SER A 15 6.15 -63.09 25.49
N LEU A 16 4.87 -63.32 25.83
CA LEU A 16 3.80 -62.32 25.70
C LEU A 16 3.89 -61.21 26.76
N ILE A 17 4.54 -61.45 27.89
CA ILE A 17 4.65 -60.46 28.99
C ILE A 17 5.87 -59.55 28.80
N ILE A 18 6.90 -59.99 28.05
CA ILE A 18 8.10 -59.20 27.75
C ILE A 18 7.88 -58.23 26.57
N GLY A 19 6.70 -58.27 25.94
CA GLY A 19 6.17 -57.19 25.12
C GLY A 19 5.80 -55.97 25.97
N GLY A 20 6.75 -55.49 26.78
CA GLY A 20 6.64 -54.26 27.53
C GLY A 20 6.33 -53.15 26.54
N SER A 21 5.10 -52.69 26.60
CA SER A 21 4.66 -51.42 26.03
C SER A 21 5.66 -50.37 26.50
N GLN A 22 6.68 -50.10 25.68
CA GLN A 22 7.32 -48.81 25.71
C GLN A 22 6.20 -47.86 25.33
N ALA A 23 5.50 -47.38 26.36
CA ALA A 23 4.69 -46.19 26.28
C ALA A 23 5.63 -45.15 25.70
N ILE A 24 5.50 -44.93 24.39
CA ILE A 24 6.18 -43.87 23.67
C ILE A 24 5.93 -42.65 24.55
N PRO A 25 6.97 -42.06 25.16
CA PRO A 25 6.75 -40.92 26.02
C PRO A 25 5.99 -39.92 25.15
N TYR A 26 4.77 -39.58 25.59
CA TYR A 26 3.99 -38.51 25.02
C TYR A 26 4.86 -37.28 25.20
N ARG A 27 5.73 -37.00 24.21
CA ARG A 27 6.31 -35.68 24.05
C ARG A 27 5.08 -34.84 23.76
N PRO A 28 4.63 -33.98 24.68
CA PRO A 28 3.66 -32.98 24.29
C PRO A 28 4.35 -32.29 23.12
N SER A 29 3.73 -32.34 21.95
CA SER A 29 4.21 -31.68 20.73
C SER A 29 4.59 -30.28 21.17
N ALA A 30 5.91 -30.06 21.33
CA ALA A 30 6.46 -28.96 22.09
C ALA A 30 5.85 -27.72 21.51
N TYR A 31 4.87 -27.13 22.23
CA TYR A 31 3.91 -26.12 21.76
C TYR A 31 4.34 -25.64 20.39
N LEU A 32 3.94 -26.39 19.34
CA LEU A 32 4.22 -26.01 17.96
C LEU A 32 3.23 -24.88 17.75
N TYR A 33 3.56 -23.73 18.34
CA TYR A 33 3.00 -22.45 18.05
C TYR A 33 3.41 -22.26 16.61
N ASN A 34 2.61 -22.81 15.72
CA ASN A 34 2.80 -22.73 14.29
C ASN A 34 2.56 -21.25 14.04
N GLN A 35 3.64 -20.47 14.10
CA GLN A 35 3.57 -19.02 13.98
C GLN A 35 2.90 -18.76 12.64
N GLN A 36 1.68 -18.28 12.70
CA GLN A 36 0.89 -17.98 11.52
C GLN A 36 1.41 -16.66 10.96
N TYR A 37 2.37 -16.77 10.05
CA TYR A 37 2.95 -15.63 9.35
C TYR A 37 2.75 -15.77 7.84
N CYS A 38 2.68 -14.62 7.17
CA CYS A 38 2.79 -14.52 5.73
C CYS A 38 4.26 -14.23 5.38
N MET A 39 4.72 -14.73 4.23
CA MET A 39 6.07 -14.45 3.72
C MET A 39 5.97 -13.64 2.44
N ASP A 40 6.46 -12.40 2.46
CA ASP A 40 6.61 -11.62 1.22
C ASP A 40 7.74 -12.21 0.39
N THR A 41 7.41 -12.77 -0.77
CA THR A 41 8.37 -13.46 -1.63
C THR A 41 9.35 -12.52 -2.31
N LEU A 42 9.01 -11.23 -2.43
CA LEU A 42 9.86 -10.23 -3.06
C LEU A 42 10.93 -9.69 -2.11
N THR A 43 10.59 -9.44 -0.84
CA THR A 43 11.55 -8.94 0.16
C THR A 43 12.13 -10.03 1.07
N GLY A 44 11.52 -11.21 1.09
CA GLY A 44 11.84 -12.26 2.07
C GLY A 44 11.40 -11.92 3.50
N ARG A 45 10.59 -10.87 3.68
CA ARG A 45 10.13 -10.42 5.00
C ARG A 45 8.99 -11.30 5.49
N GLN A 46 9.09 -11.76 6.73
CA GLN A 46 8.01 -12.41 7.45
C GLN A 46 7.12 -11.36 8.11
N LEU A 47 5.81 -11.55 8.01
CA LEU A 47 4.79 -10.71 8.62
C LEU A 47 3.86 -11.57 9.46
N TYR A 48 3.70 -11.22 10.73
CA TYR A 48 2.61 -11.78 11.54
C TYR A 48 1.26 -11.23 11.06
N ILE A 49 0.18 -11.96 11.34
CA ILE A 49 -1.18 -11.52 11.05
C ILE A 49 -1.40 -10.08 11.58
N GLY A 50 -1.91 -9.21 10.71
CA GLY A 50 -2.16 -7.80 11.01
C GLY A 50 -0.97 -6.87 10.83
N GLU A 51 0.26 -7.41 10.71
CA GLU A 51 1.42 -6.58 10.40
C GLU A 51 1.34 -6.03 8.98
N VAL A 52 1.86 -4.80 8.85
CA VAL A 52 1.87 -4.02 7.63
C VAL A 52 3.26 -3.44 7.43
N PHE A 53 3.72 -3.41 6.19
CA PHE A 53 4.85 -2.56 5.81
C PHE A 53 4.64 -2.00 4.40
N THR A 54 5.42 -0.99 4.05
CA THR A 54 5.50 -0.49 2.67
C THR A 54 6.71 -1.12 2.01
N ARG A 55 6.51 -1.77 0.86
CA ARG A 55 7.63 -2.28 0.07
C ARG A 55 8.38 -1.10 -0.54
N GLU A 56 9.67 -1.02 -0.21
CA GLU A 56 10.58 0.01 -0.73
C GLU A 56 10.60 -0.04 -2.26
N ASP A 57 10.79 1.12 -2.90
CA ASP A 57 10.78 1.36 -4.36
C ASP A 57 9.47 1.14 -5.12
N GLN A 58 8.51 0.39 -4.58
CA GLN A 58 7.23 0.12 -5.28
C GLN A 58 6.07 0.97 -4.75
N CYS A 59 6.21 1.55 -3.55
CA CYS A 59 5.11 2.19 -2.82
C CYS A 59 3.84 1.32 -2.79
N VAL A 60 4.03 0.06 -2.40
CA VAL A 60 2.94 -0.90 -2.21
C VAL A 60 2.84 -1.22 -0.73
N ARG A 61 1.65 -1.09 -0.16
CA ARG A 61 1.35 -1.53 1.20
C ARG A 61 1.09 -3.04 1.18
N ILE A 62 1.88 -3.75 1.96
CA ILE A 62 1.76 -5.20 2.15
C ILE A 62 1.21 -5.45 3.54
N GLN A 63 0.20 -6.31 3.65
CA GLN A 63 -0.41 -6.70 4.91
C GLN A 63 -0.62 -8.22 4.96
N CYS A 64 -0.30 -8.84 6.10
CA CYS A 64 -0.69 -10.23 6.32
C CYS A 64 -2.12 -10.30 6.88
N LEU A 65 -3.01 -10.98 6.16
CA LEU A 65 -4.40 -11.17 6.56
C LEU A 65 -4.54 -12.40 7.47
N GLU A 66 -5.66 -12.48 8.20
CA GLU A 66 -6.03 -13.65 9.02
C GLU A 66 -6.15 -14.95 8.19
N THR A 67 -6.37 -14.83 6.88
CA THR A 67 -6.40 -15.95 5.94
C THR A 67 -5.02 -16.51 5.60
N LEU A 68 -3.94 -15.99 6.20
CA LEU A 68 -2.53 -16.27 5.85
C LEU A 68 -2.19 -15.91 4.40
N GLN A 69 -2.91 -14.94 3.84
CA GLN A 69 -2.63 -14.38 2.52
C GLN A 69 -2.06 -12.98 2.66
N LEU A 70 -1.18 -12.63 1.74
CA LEU A 70 -0.72 -11.25 1.59
C LEU A 70 -1.77 -10.44 0.83
N TRP A 71 -2.13 -9.31 1.41
CA TRP A 71 -2.86 -8.26 0.73
C TRP A 71 -1.88 -7.20 0.25
N GLU A 72 -2.03 -6.79 -1.00
CA GLU A 72 -1.24 -5.72 -1.60
C GLU A 72 -2.17 -4.56 -1.98
N ASP A 73 -1.79 -3.34 -1.57
CA ASP A 73 -2.48 -2.11 -1.96
C ASP A 73 -1.48 -1.15 -2.60
N SER A 74 -1.71 -0.83 -3.86
CA SER A 74 -0.81 -0.03 -4.70
C SER A 74 -1.38 1.35 -4.97
N CYS A 75 -0.52 2.33 -5.24
CA CYS A 75 -0.95 3.67 -5.64
C CYS A 75 -1.90 3.63 -6.84
N GLN A 76 -3.09 4.19 -6.66
CA GLN A 76 -4.06 4.30 -7.73
C GLN A 76 -3.68 5.44 -8.69
N VAL A 77 -3.97 5.26 -9.98
CA VAL A 77 -3.86 6.32 -10.97
C VAL A 77 -5.23 6.98 -11.10
N PRO A 78 -5.41 8.22 -10.62
CA PRO A 78 -6.71 8.88 -10.66
C PRO A 78 -7.10 9.24 -12.10
N LYS A 79 -8.41 9.13 -12.40
CA LYS A 79 -8.97 9.55 -13.69
C LYS A 79 -9.21 11.06 -13.69
N LEU A 80 -8.14 11.83 -13.93
CA LEU A 80 -8.22 13.29 -14.02
C LEU A 80 -8.55 13.70 -15.46
N THR A 81 -9.64 14.46 -15.64
CA THR A 81 -10.16 14.83 -16.97
C THR A 81 -9.92 16.30 -17.34
N GLN A 82 -9.41 17.10 -16.40
CA GLN A 82 -9.24 18.54 -16.58
C GLN A 82 -7.75 18.90 -16.59
N GLY A 83 -7.32 19.55 -17.67
CA GLY A 83 -5.95 20.01 -17.84
C GLY A 83 -4.97 18.89 -18.26
N ASN A 84 -3.72 19.30 -18.45
CA ASN A 84 -2.62 18.40 -18.76
C ASN A 84 -1.99 17.93 -17.44
N CYS A 85 -2.25 16.68 -17.07
CA CYS A 85 -1.81 16.11 -15.80
C CYS A 85 -0.53 15.29 -15.94
N THR A 86 0.40 15.47 -15.01
CA THR A 86 1.65 14.70 -14.94
C THR A 86 1.91 14.22 -13.51
N PRO A 87 2.44 13.00 -13.32
CA PRO A 87 2.80 12.51 -12.00
C PRO A 87 4.03 13.26 -11.47
N VAL A 88 3.97 13.68 -10.20
CA VAL A 88 5.06 14.30 -9.45
C VAL A 88 5.45 13.33 -8.34
N PRO A 89 6.68 12.79 -8.36
CA PRO A 89 7.12 11.82 -7.35
C PRO A 89 7.21 12.47 -5.96
N SER A 90 7.07 11.63 -4.92
CA SER A 90 7.24 12.08 -3.54
C SER A 90 8.67 12.59 -3.32
N THR A 91 8.80 13.69 -2.57
CA THR A 91 10.11 14.26 -2.21
C THR A 91 10.83 13.45 -1.12
N ASN A 92 10.11 12.61 -0.39
CA ASN A 92 10.68 11.77 0.66
C ASN A 92 10.80 10.31 0.17
N PRO A 93 12.01 9.80 -0.08
CA PRO A 93 12.22 8.43 -0.57
C PRO A 93 11.84 7.35 0.46
N HIS A 94 11.77 7.70 1.75
CA HIS A 94 11.39 6.78 2.83
C HIS A 94 9.94 6.99 3.30
N ALA A 95 9.12 7.67 2.49
CA ALA A 95 7.70 7.81 2.81
C ALA A 95 7.01 6.44 2.78
N GLU A 96 6.22 6.14 3.79
CA GLU A 96 5.37 4.96 3.80
C GLU A 96 4.07 5.20 3.01
N TYR A 97 3.49 4.13 2.48
CA TYR A 97 2.19 4.18 1.81
C TYR A 97 1.12 4.77 2.75
N PRO A 98 0.25 5.67 2.25
CA PRO A 98 0.14 6.11 0.86
C PRO A 98 0.99 7.36 0.51
N ARG A 99 1.84 7.85 1.41
CA ARG A 99 2.61 9.11 1.22
C ARG A 99 3.75 9.00 0.20
N CYS A 100 4.19 7.79 -0.13
CA CYS A 100 5.11 7.57 -1.25
C CYS A 100 4.40 7.60 -2.60
N CYS A 101 3.07 7.64 -2.66
CA CYS A 101 2.36 7.70 -3.92
C CYS A 101 2.62 9.04 -4.61
N PRO A 102 2.72 9.04 -5.96
CA PRO A 102 2.89 10.27 -6.69
C PRO A 102 1.67 11.18 -6.51
N LEU A 103 1.93 12.47 -6.41
CA LEU A 103 0.92 13.48 -6.64
C LEU A 103 0.74 13.69 -8.15
N TYR A 104 -0.32 14.36 -8.55
CA TYR A 104 -0.60 14.66 -9.95
C TYR A 104 -0.79 16.15 -10.13
N GLU A 105 0.15 16.79 -10.82
CA GLU A 105 0.07 18.22 -11.17
C GLU A 105 -0.62 18.37 -12.52
N CYS A 106 -1.76 19.05 -12.52
CA CYS A 106 -2.59 19.32 -13.69
C CYS A 106 -2.58 20.81 -14.01
N LYS A 107 -2.20 21.15 -15.25
CA LYS A 107 -2.21 22.53 -15.73
C LYS A 107 -3.30 22.77 -16.75
N SER A 108 -4.09 23.81 -16.56
CA SER A 108 -5.06 24.32 -17.52
C SER A 108 -4.76 25.78 -17.85
N TYR A 109 -5.09 26.19 -19.08
CA TYR A 109 -4.84 27.53 -19.58
C TYR A 109 -6.14 28.10 -20.16
N GLU A 110 -6.47 29.32 -19.78
CA GLU A 110 -7.54 30.11 -20.38
C GLU A 110 -6.94 31.39 -20.95
N SER A 111 -7.08 31.62 -22.26
CA SER A 111 -6.65 32.88 -22.90
C SER A 111 -7.86 33.71 -23.32
N ASN A 112 -7.85 35.00 -23.01
CA ASN A 112 -8.83 35.97 -23.49
C ASN A 112 -8.12 37.22 -24.07
N SER A 113 -8.89 38.19 -24.58
CA SER A 113 -8.32 39.41 -25.17
C SER A 113 -7.56 40.29 -24.18
N GLY A 114 -7.83 40.18 -22.88
CA GLY A 114 -7.17 40.95 -21.82
C GLY A 114 -5.96 40.25 -21.20
N GLY A 115 -5.71 38.97 -21.51
CA GLY A 115 -4.64 38.21 -20.85
C GLY A 115 -4.78 36.71 -20.93
N THR A 116 -3.88 36.02 -20.23
CA THR A 116 -3.86 34.56 -20.09
C THR A 116 -3.89 34.17 -18.61
N LEU A 117 -4.65 33.15 -18.28
CA LEU A 117 -4.78 32.57 -16.95
C LEU A 117 -4.29 31.13 -17.00
N GLU A 118 -3.36 30.78 -16.13
CA GLU A 118 -2.84 29.44 -15.91
C GLU A 118 -3.30 28.96 -14.54
N GLN A 119 -3.99 27.82 -14.48
CA GLN A 119 -4.35 27.16 -13.24
C GLN A 119 -3.56 25.87 -13.11
N THR A 120 -2.92 25.69 -11.96
CA THR A 120 -2.15 24.49 -11.59
C THR A 120 -2.80 23.84 -10.38
N ASN A 121 -3.40 22.67 -10.57
CA ASN A 121 -4.02 21.88 -9.52
C ASN A 121 -3.14 20.68 -9.18
N ILE A 122 -2.96 20.37 -7.91
CA ILE A 122 -2.26 19.17 -7.45
C ILE A 122 -3.29 18.24 -6.81
N TYR A 123 -3.37 17.02 -7.32
CA TYR A 123 -4.23 15.95 -6.80
C TYR A 123 -3.40 14.85 -6.17
N ASP A 124 -3.98 14.13 -5.21
CA ASP A 124 -3.40 12.88 -4.71
C ASP A 124 -3.80 11.66 -5.57
N HIS A 125 -3.30 10.49 -5.19
CA HIS A 125 -3.58 9.22 -5.87
C HIS A 125 -5.04 8.76 -5.80
N TYR A 126 -5.84 9.34 -4.89
CA TYR A 126 -7.29 9.13 -4.85
C TYR A 126 -8.05 10.11 -5.75
N GLY A 127 -7.37 11.07 -6.39
CA GLY A 127 -7.98 12.12 -7.20
C GLY A 127 -8.53 13.28 -6.37
N THR A 128 -8.14 13.39 -5.11
CA THR A 128 -8.56 14.49 -4.23
C THR A 128 -7.67 15.70 -4.46
N LEU A 129 -8.27 16.87 -4.68
CA LEU A 129 -7.54 18.13 -4.81
C LEU A 129 -6.82 18.46 -3.49
N ARG A 130 -5.50 18.68 -3.55
CA ARG A 130 -4.64 19.03 -2.41
C ARG A 130 -4.22 20.49 -2.44
N SER A 131 -3.94 21.03 -3.62
CA SER A 131 -3.68 22.47 -3.79
C SER A 131 -4.13 22.96 -5.16
N SER A 132 -4.44 24.24 -5.23
CA SER A 132 -4.75 24.95 -6.47
C SER A 132 -3.97 26.26 -6.47
N HIS A 133 -3.29 26.55 -7.57
CA HIS A 133 -2.55 27.79 -7.79
C HIS A 133 -3.02 28.43 -9.09
N LEU A 134 -3.18 29.75 -9.09
CA LEU A 134 -3.65 30.52 -10.22
C LEU A 134 -2.66 31.62 -10.56
N THR A 135 -2.25 31.69 -11.82
CA THR A 135 -1.37 32.72 -12.35
C THR A 135 -2.10 33.47 -13.47
N GLU A 136 -2.28 34.77 -13.33
CA GLU A 136 -2.89 35.63 -14.35
C GLU A 136 -1.84 36.57 -14.95
N MET A 137 -1.77 36.63 -16.29
CA MET A 137 -0.93 37.56 -17.03
C MET A 137 -1.84 38.51 -17.82
N ILE A 138 -1.89 39.77 -17.41
CA ILE A 138 -2.75 40.80 -18.01
C ILE A 138 -1.95 41.60 -19.05
N VAL A 139 -2.52 41.79 -20.23
CA VAL A 139 -1.95 42.64 -21.28
C VAL A 139 -2.32 44.10 -21.00
N ILE A 140 -1.35 44.90 -20.57
CA ILE A 140 -1.52 46.35 -20.40
C ILE A 140 -1.13 47.02 -21.72
N ASP A 141 -2.10 47.48 -22.50
CA ASP A 141 -1.82 48.28 -23.69
C ASP A 141 -1.28 49.67 -23.26
N GLY A 142 0.04 49.83 -23.33
CA GLY A 142 0.74 51.06 -22.95
C GLY A 142 0.57 52.21 -23.94
N ARG A 143 -0.28 52.10 -24.97
CA ARG A 143 -0.49 53.14 -25.98
C ARG A 143 -1.67 54.06 -25.69
N THR A 144 -1.85 54.54 -24.47
CA THR A 144 -2.51 55.85 -24.26
C THR A 144 -2.12 56.47 -22.91
N PRO A 145 -1.58 57.72 -22.87
CA PRO A 145 -1.36 58.45 -21.62
C PRO A 145 -2.72 58.74 -20.94
N PRO A 146 -2.79 58.74 -19.59
CA PRO A 146 -4.05 58.74 -18.87
C PRO A 146 -4.78 60.07 -19.02
N ARG A 147 -5.80 60.10 -19.86
CA ARG A 147 -6.85 61.14 -19.80
C ARG A 147 -8.20 60.50 -20.14
N GLY A 148 -8.70 59.71 -19.22
CA GLY A 148 -10.01 59.08 -19.33
C GLY A 148 -10.07 57.79 -18.52
N GLU A 149 -11.17 57.62 -17.82
CA GLU A 149 -11.51 56.53 -16.89
C GLU A 149 -10.78 55.20 -17.10
N ILE A 150 -10.14 54.74 -16.02
CA ILE A 150 -9.50 53.43 -15.91
C ILE A 150 -10.59 52.37 -16.06
N HIS A 151 -10.71 51.77 -17.24
CA HIS A 151 -11.44 50.52 -17.42
C HIS A 151 -10.68 49.44 -16.65
N THR A 152 -11.03 49.29 -15.38
CA THR A 152 -10.56 48.18 -14.55
C THR A 152 -11.01 46.91 -15.26
N ALA A 153 -10.07 46.08 -15.70
CA ALA A 153 -10.37 44.75 -16.22
C ALA A 153 -11.32 44.08 -15.22
N SER A 154 -12.42 43.50 -15.71
CA SER A 154 -13.45 42.91 -14.85
C SER A 154 -12.80 41.97 -13.86
N ALA A 155 -12.74 42.39 -12.59
CA ALA A 155 -12.22 41.55 -11.52
C ALA A 155 -13.12 40.31 -11.47
N ARG A 156 -12.66 39.19 -12.04
CA ARG A 156 -13.38 37.93 -11.94
C ARG A 156 -13.51 37.64 -10.45
N LYS A 157 -14.75 37.52 -9.96
CA LYS A 157 -15.02 37.10 -8.59
C LYS A 157 -14.57 35.66 -8.47
N TYR A 158 -13.45 35.44 -7.79
CA TYR A 158 -13.03 34.13 -7.33
C TYR A 158 -14.01 33.68 -6.24
N GLN A 159 -14.78 32.62 -6.48
CA GLN A 159 -15.44 31.89 -5.40
C GLN A 159 -14.40 30.92 -4.84
N VAL A 160 -14.03 31.14 -3.57
CA VAL A 160 -13.26 30.20 -2.75
C VAL A 160 -14.22 29.18 -2.18
#